data_AF-A0A170T9C6-F1
#
_entry.id   AF-A0A170T9C6-F1
#
_cell.length_a   1.000
_cell.length_b   1.000
_cell.length_c   1.000
_cell.angle_alpha   90.00
_cell.angle_beta   90.00
_cell.angle_gamma   90.00
#
_symmetry.space_group_name_H-M   'P 1'
#
loop_
_entity.id
_entity.type
_entity.pdbx_description
1 polymer ?
#
loop_
_entity_poly.entity_id
_entity_poly.type
_entity_poly.pdbx_seq_one_letter_code
_entity_poly.pdbx_strand_id
1 'polypeptide(L)' 'ITAKDLPVDIVSNSPINDVLSAKVISVPLRKAREEFERQYLKTQLSRFGGNVSRTAEFVGMERSALHRKLKILGLCNVSE' A
#
# COMPACT_ATOMS: atom_id res chain seq x y z
N ILE A 1 -17.30 -26.18 -17.43
CA ILE A 1 -16.65 -24.92 -17.83
C ILE A 1 -15.19 -25.26 -18.07
N THR A 2 -14.77 -25.28 -19.33
CA THR A 2 -13.41 -25.66 -19.72
C THR A 2 -12.58 -24.37 -19.78
N ALA A 3 -11.27 -24.42 -19.57
CA ALA A 3 -10.36 -23.26 -19.44
C ALA A 3 -10.29 -22.29 -20.65
N LYS A 4 -11.21 -22.39 -21.62
CA LYS A 4 -11.28 -21.64 -22.87
C LYS A 4 -12.34 -20.53 -22.87
N ASP A 5 -13.21 -20.50 -21.85
CA ASP A 5 -14.38 -19.60 -21.76
C ASP A 5 -14.14 -18.35 -20.88
N LEU A 6 -12.90 -18.09 -20.47
CA LEU A 6 -12.53 -16.90 -19.69
C LEU A 6 -12.10 -15.77 -20.63
N PRO A 7 -12.56 -14.52 -20.43
CA PRO A 7 -12.14 -13.39 -21.25
C PRO A 7 -10.62 -13.23 -21.22
N VAL A 8 -10.03 -13.09 -22.41
CA VAL A 8 -8.58 -13.00 -22.65
C VAL A 8 -7.93 -11.86 -21.86
N ASP A 9 -8.71 -10.88 -21.41
CA ASP A 9 -8.27 -9.74 -20.61
C ASP A 9 -7.83 -10.10 -19.18
N ILE A 10 -8.23 -11.27 -18.65
CA ILE A 10 -7.82 -11.73 -17.31
C ILE A 10 -6.65 -12.73 -17.38
N VAL A 11 -6.59 -13.54 -18.45
CA VAL A 11 -5.47 -14.48 -18.70
C VAL A 11 -4.26 -13.81 -19.35
N SER A 12 -4.41 -12.60 -19.87
CA SER A 12 -3.27 -11.74 -20.20
C SER A 12 -2.65 -11.29 -18.89
N ASN A 13 -1.66 -12.06 -18.43
CA ASN A 13 -0.64 -11.64 -17.51
C ASN A 13 -0.16 -10.25 -17.95
N SER A 14 -0.76 -9.20 -17.37
CA SER A 14 -0.40 -7.83 -17.72
C SER A 14 1.11 -7.75 -17.51
N PRO A 15 1.90 -7.27 -18.48
CA PRO A 15 3.34 -7.12 -18.28
C PRO A 15 3.63 -6.24 -17.05
N ILE A 16 2.65 -5.43 -16.64
CA ILE A 16 2.68 -4.66 -15.40
C ILE A 16 2.74 -5.59 -14.18
N ASN A 17 1.95 -6.66 -14.14
CA ASN A 17 1.88 -7.60 -13.02
C ASN A 17 3.10 -8.53 -12.98
N ASP A 18 3.62 -8.95 -14.13
CA ASP A 18 4.83 -9.81 -14.22
C ASP A 18 6.11 -9.04 -13.88
N VAL A 19 6.24 -7.80 -14.37
CA VAL A 19 7.36 -6.93 -14.04
C VAL A 19 7.27 -6.45 -12.58
N LEU A 20 6.08 -6.18 -12.04
CA LEU A 20 5.92 -5.98 -10.60
C LEU A 20 6.32 -7.25 -9.86
N SER A 21 5.85 -8.43 -10.26
CA SER A 21 6.12 -9.68 -9.54
C SER A 21 7.62 -10.02 -9.54
N ALA A 22 8.30 -10.00 -10.70
CA ALA A 22 9.73 -10.27 -10.78
C ALA A 22 10.59 -9.22 -10.03
N LYS A 23 10.21 -7.94 -10.10
CA LYS A 23 10.92 -6.88 -9.38
C LYS A 23 10.64 -6.93 -7.88
N VAL A 24 9.44 -7.28 -7.45
CA VAL A 24 9.06 -7.45 -6.04
C VAL A 24 9.74 -8.68 -5.43
N ILE A 25 9.93 -9.77 -6.19
CA ILE A 25 10.65 -10.97 -5.74
C ILE A 25 12.18 -10.72 -5.62
N SER A 26 12.75 -9.81 -6.43
CA SER A 26 14.18 -9.43 -6.33
C SER A 26 14.50 -8.48 -5.17
N VAL A 27 13.47 -7.90 -4.54
CA VAL A 27 13.63 -6.94 -3.45
C VAL A 27 13.54 -7.71 -2.13
N PRO A 28 14.45 -7.47 -1.16
CA PRO A 28 14.35 -8.12 0.15
C PRO A 28 12.96 -7.90 0.74
N LEU A 29 12.35 -8.96 1.31
CA LEU A 29 11.00 -8.92 1.89
C LEU A 29 10.77 -7.71 2.79
N ARG A 30 11.81 -7.28 3.50
CA ARG A 30 11.82 -6.08 4.33
C ARG A 30 11.49 -4.79 3.53
N LYS A 31 12.15 -4.58 2.40
CA LYS A 31 11.92 -3.41 1.53
C LYS A 31 10.55 -3.46 0.86
N ALA A 32 10.12 -4.64 0.41
CA ALA A 32 8.79 -4.80 -0.17
C ALA A 32 7.68 -4.49 0.87
N ARG A 33 7.86 -4.95 2.11
CA ARG A 33 6.97 -4.64 3.23
C ARG A 33 6.94 -3.14 3.54
N GLU A 34 8.10 -2.48 3.59
CA GLU A 34 8.18 -1.03 3.84
C GLU A 34 7.46 -0.22 2.74
N GLU A 35 7.64 -0.56 1.47
CA GLU A 35 6.99 0.14 0.37
C GLU A 35 5.47 -0.08 0.34
N PHE A 36 5.02 -1.32 0.56
CA PHE A 36 3.60 -1.63 0.72
C PHE A 36 2.99 -0.85 1.88
N GLU A 37 3.64 -0.87 3.04
CA GLU A 37 3.13 -0.20 4.22
C GLU A 37 3.06 1.32 4.03
N ARG A 38 4.03 1.91 3.33
CA ARG A 38 4.01 3.32 2.94
C ARG A 38 2.80 3.66 2.07
N GLN A 39 2.58 2.90 1.00
CA GLN A 39 1.46 3.14 0.09
C GLN A 39 0.11 2.89 0.77
N TYR A 40 0.02 1.86 1.60
CA TYR A 40 -1.16 1.55 2.38
C TYR A 40 -1.52 2.71 3.31
N LEU A 41 -0.58 3.17 4.14
CA LEU A 41 -0.81 4.28 5.07
C LEU A 41 -1.12 5.59 4.34
N LYS A 42 -0.43 5.87 3.23
CA LYS A 42 -0.71 7.06 2.39
C LYS A 42 -2.14 7.04 1.87
N THR A 43 -2.59 5.90 1.36
CA THR A 43 -3.95 5.74 0.81
C THR A 43 -5.00 5.87 1.90
N GLN A 44 -4.81 5.21 3.05
CA GLN A 44 -5.75 5.31 4.17
C GLN A 44 -5.81 6.73 4.74
N LEU A 45 -4.66 7.38 4.93
CA LEU A 45 -4.60 8.76 5.43
C LEU A 45 -5.30 9.74 4.48
N SER A 46 -5.09 9.59 3.16
CA SER A 46 -5.77 10.40 2.15
C SER A 46 -7.29 10.17 2.16
N ARG A 47 -7.75 8.93 2.43
CA ARG A 47 -9.17 8.57 2.51
C ARG A 47 -9.88 9.26 3.69
N PHE A 48 -9.17 9.44 4.81
CA PHE A 48 -9.67 10.13 5.99
C PHE A 48 -9.33 11.62 6.01
N GLY A 49 -8.86 12.20 4.89
CA GLY A 49 -8.60 13.63 4.76
C GLY A 49 -7.49 14.15 5.68
N GLY A 50 -6.50 13.32 6.01
CA GLY A 50 -5.43 13.70 6.94
C GLY A 50 -5.77 13.47 8.42
N ASN A 51 -6.94 12.90 8.74
CA ASN A 51 -7.27 12.56 10.12
C ASN A 51 -6.48 11.32 10.60
N VAL A 52 -5.36 11.58 11.27
CA VAL A 52 -4.46 10.54 11.81
C VAL A 52 -5.16 9.69 12.87
N SER A 53 -6.02 10.26 13.72
CA SER A 53 -6.72 9.51 14.77
C SER A 53 -7.66 8.46 14.18
N ARG A 54 -8.50 8.87 13.22
CA ARG A 54 -9.46 7.96 12.56
C ARG A 54 -8.75 6.90 11.72
N THR A 55 -7.62 7.27 11.11
CA THR A 55 -6.76 6.32 10.39
C THR A 55 -6.12 5.32 11.34
N ALA A 56 -5.69 5.74 12.54
CA ALA A 56 -5.07 4.89 13.55
C ALA A 56 -6.05 3.84 14.08
N GLU A 57 -7.28 4.24 14.39
CA GLU A 57 -8.37 3.33 14.78
C GLU A 57 -8.66 2.30 13.68
N PHE A 58 -8.76 2.74 12.42
CA PHE A 58 -9.06 1.86 11.30
C PHE A 58 -7.95 0.85 10.99
N VAL A 59 -6.69 1.30 11.05
CA VAL A 59 -5.51 0.44 10.82
C VAL A 59 -5.20 -0.43 12.05
N GLY A 60 -5.81 -0.15 13.21
CA GLY A 60 -5.54 -0.85 14.46
C GLY A 60 -4.16 -0.51 15.06
N MET A 61 -3.64 0.68 14.76
CA MET A 61 -2.38 1.17 15.32
C MET A 61 -2.64 2.23 16.38
N GLU A 62 -1.77 2.32 17.39
CA GLU A 62 -1.82 3.44 18.33
C GLU A 62 -1.55 4.75 17.58
N ARG A 63 -2.31 5.81 17.90
CA ARG A 63 -2.19 7.14 17.27
C ARG A 63 -0.75 7.65 17.28
N SER A 64 -0.04 7.53 18.42
CA SER A 64 1.34 8.01 18.59
C SER A 64 2.32 7.25 17.69
N ALA A 65 2.12 5.93 17.56
CA ALA A 65 2.92 5.08 16.69
C ALA A 65 2.67 5.41 15.22
N LEU A 66 1.40 5.59 14.83
CA LEU A 66 1.04 5.97 13.47
C LEU A 66 1.61 7.35 13.11
N HIS A 67 1.48 8.33 14.01
CA HIS A 67 2.01 9.68 13.79
C HIS A 67 3.54 9.68 13.61
N ARG A 68 4.26 8.94 14.46
CA ARG A 68 5.72 8.76 14.32
C ARG A 68 6.07 8.11 12.97
N LYS A 69 5.30 7.11 12.55
CA LYS A 69 5.50 6.40 11.27
C LYS A 69 5.24 7.29 10.06
N LEU A 70 4.16 8.08 10.08
CA LEU A 70 3.84 9.07 9.05
C LEU A 70 4.92 10.16 8.94
N LYS A 71 5.48 10.60 10.08
CA LYS A 71 6.60 11.55 10.11
C LYS A 71 7.87 10.97 9.48
N ILE A 72 8.23 9.72 9.80
CA ILE A 72 9.38 9.03 9.20
C ILE A 72 9.20 8.83 7.69
N LEU A 73 7.97 8.55 7.26
CA LEU A 73 7.63 8.34 5.84
C LEU A 73 7.43 9.65 5.05
N GLY A 74 7.48 10.81 5.70
CA GLY A 74 7.26 12.12 5.07
C GLY A 74 5.83 12.34 4.58
N LEU A 75 4.85 11.65 5.17
CA LEU A 75 3.44 11.69 4.78
C LEU A 75 2.61 12.67 5.63
N CYS A 76 3.22 13.27 6.66
CA CYS A 76 2.59 14.25 7.53
C CYS A 76 3.05 15.67 7.15
N ASN A 77 2.47 16.21 6.09
CA ASN A 77 2.47 17.63 5.79
C ASN A 77 1.22 18.23 6.43
N VAL A 78 1.20 18.25 7.76
CA VAL A 78 0.29 19.11 8.51
C VAL A 78 0.96 20.48 8.53
N SER A 79 0.52 21.33 7.61
CA SER A 79 0.68 22.78 7.74
C SER A 79 0.00 23.19 9.04
N GLU A 80 0.75 23.84 9.93
CA GLU A 80 0.23 24.56 11.10
C GLU A 80 -0.81 25.62 10.72
#